data_AF-A0A2K3KQC0-F1
#
_entry.id   AF-A0A2K3KQC0-F1
#
_cell.length_a   1.000
_cell.length_b   1.000
_cell.length_c   1.000
_cell.angle_alpha   90.00
_cell.angle_beta   90.00
_cell.angle_gamma   90.00
#
_symmetry.space_group_name_H-M   'P 1'
#
loop_
_entity.id
_entity.type
_entity.pdbx_description
1 polymer ?
#
loop_
_entity_poly.entity_id
_entity_poly.type
_entity_poly.pdbx_seq_one_letter_code
_entity_poly.pdbx_strand_id
1 'polypeptide(L)' 'IDHSVVESFGGEGRACITARVYPTLAIHDKAKLYAFNNGTSAVKISRLSAWSMKKAKIY' A
#
# COMPACT_ATOMS: atom_id res chain seq x y z
N ILE A 1 -4.17 0.45 2.56
CA ILE A 1 -3.38 -0.34 3.54
C ILE A 1 -3.99 -0.07 4.90
N ASP A 2 -4.53 -1.10 5.54
CA ASP A 2 -5.11 -1.01 6.88
C ASP A 2 -4.59 -2.15 7.75
N HIS A 3 -3.49 -1.89 8.46
CA HIS A 3 -2.82 -2.80 9.38
C HIS A 3 -2.55 -4.21 8.82
N SER A 4 -3.53 -5.11 8.89
CA SER A 4 -3.45 -6.51 8.44
C SER A 4 -4.05 -6.76 7.05
N VAL A 5 -4.56 -5.73 6.37
CA VAL A 5 -5.21 -5.82 5.05
C VAL A 5 -4.57 -4.87 4.06
N VAL A 6 -4.34 -5.36 2.84
CA VAL A 6 -3.97 -4.54 1.68
C VAL A 6 -4.93 -4.82 0.55
N GLU A 7 -5.53 -3.75 0.02
CA GLU A 7 -6.37 -3.77 -1.18
C GLU A 7 -5.65 -3.01 -2.28
N SER A 8 -5.39 -3.69 -3.40
CA SER A 8 -4.64 -3.17 -4.53
C SER A 8 -5.54 -3.07 -5.75
N PHE A 9 -5.53 -1.91 -6.40
CA PHE A 9 -6.33 -1.62 -7.59
C PHE A 9 -5.42 -1.19 -8.75
N GLY A 10 -5.34 -2.02 -9.79
CA GLY A 10 -4.53 -1.78 -10.99
C GLY A 10 -5.36 -1.26 -12.16
N GLY A 11 -4.78 -0.34 -12.95
CA GLY A 11 -5.40 0.14 -14.19
C GLY A 11 -6.80 0.70 -14.00
N GLU A 12 -7.01 1.50 -12.95
CA GLU A 12 -8.31 2.10 -12.56
C GLU A 12 -9.37 1.07 -12.14
N GLY A 13 -8.95 -0.05 -11.53
CA GLY A 13 -9.87 -1.06 -10.98
C GLY A 13 -10.19 -2.21 -11.95
N ARG A 14 -9.52 -2.28 -13.10
CA ARG A 14 -9.62 -3.43 -14.01
C ARG A 14 -9.08 -4.72 -13.41
N ALA A 15 -8.15 -4.60 -12.46
CA ALA A 15 -7.65 -5.72 -11.67
C ALA A 15 -7.64 -5.34 -10.19
N CYS A 16 -8.20 -6.22 -9.36
CA CYS A 16 -8.31 -6.05 -7.92
C CYS A 16 -7.68 -7.24 -7.21
N ILE A 17 -6.87 -6.98 -6.18
CA ILE A 17 -6.25 -8.03 -5.36
C ILE A 17 -6.34 -7.60 -3.89
N THR A 18 -6.90 -8.48 -3.05
CA THR A 18 -6.95 -8.29 -1.60
C THR A 18 -6.06 -9.32 -0.92
N ALA A 19 -5.22 -8.86 0.01
CA ALA A 19 -4.31 -9.72 0.77
C ALA A 19 -4.43 -9.46 2.28
N ARG A 20 -4.21 -10.52 3.06
CA ARG A 20 -4.14 -10.49 4.53
C ARG A 20 -2.70 -10.82 4.97
N VAL A 21 -2.16 -10.02 5.88
CA VAL A 21 -0.78 -10.17 6.39
C VAL A 21 -0.72 -9.89 7.90
N TYR A 22 0.23 -10.53 8.58
CA TYR A 22 0.40 -10.43 10.04
C TYR A 22 1.88 -10.19 10.40
N PRO A 23 2.41 -8.97 10.19
CA PRO A 23 3.82 -8.68 10.44
C PRO A 23 4.14 -8.61 11.94
N THR A 24 5.36 -8.96 12.31
CA THR A 24 5.86 -8.86 13.70
C THR A 24 6.61 -7.57 13.99
N LEU A 25 7.18 -6.93 12.95
CA LEU A 25 8.02 -5.72 13.08
C LEU A 25 7.33 -4.46 12.54
N ALA A 26 6.67 -4.55 11.39
CA ALA A 26 6.03 -3.43 10.72
C ALA A 26 4.60 -3.17 11.26
N ILE A 27 4.53 -2.78 12.52
CA ILE A 27 3.26 -2.52 13.23
C ILE A 27 3.17 -1.01 13.55
N HIS A 28 2.02 -0.41 13.30
CA HIS A 28 1.73 1.02 13.56
C HIS A 28 2.80 1.97 12.96
N ASP A 29 3.46 2.76 13.80
CA ASP A 29 4.48 3.76 13.45
C ASP A 29 5.78 3.16 12.91
N LYS A 30 6.02 1.87 13.18
CA LYS A 30 7.15 1.12 12.63
C LYS A 30 6.93 0.69 11.19
N ALA A 31 5.69 0.72 10.69
CA ALA A 31 5.42 0.46 9.28
C ALA A 31 6.01 1.57 8.40
N LYS A 32 6.60 1.18 7.27
CA LYS A 32 7.20 2.09 6.28
C LYS A 32 6.62 1.80 4.90
N LEU A 33 6.56 2.82 4.05
CA LEU A 33 6.10 2.72 2.66
C LEU A 33 7.25 3.07 1.72
N TYR A 34 7.41 2.29 0.65
CA TYR A 34 8.47 2.46 -0.33
C TYR A 34 7.88 2.41 -1.75
N ALA A 35 8.44 3.20 -2.65
CA ALA A 35 8.34 2.98 -4.09
C ALA A 35 9.69 2.40 -4.56
N PHE A 36 9.66 1.30 -5.30
CA PHE A 36 10.89 0.60 -5.71
C PHE A 36 10.79 0.09 -7.15
N ASN A 37 11.95 -0.07 -7.78
CA ASN A 37 12.11 -0.72 -9.08
C ASN A 37 13.38 -1.58 -9.02
N ASN A 38 13.22 -2.90 -9.08
CA ASN A 38 14.32 -3.87 -9.14
C ASN A 38 14.55 -4.41 -10.57
N GLY A 39 14.04 -3.74 -11.60
CA GLY A 39 14.32 -4.05 -13.00
C GLY A 39 15.65 -3.47 -13.50
N THR A 40 16.10 -3.91 -14.68
CA THR A 40 17.34 -3.42 -15.32
C THR A 40 17.16 -2.06 -16.02
N SER A 41 15.93 -1.71 -16.36
CA SER A 41 15.59 -0.43 -17.00
C SER A 41 15.02 0.55 -15.98
N ALA A 42 15.38 1.82 -16.13
CA ALA A 42 14.83 2.89 -15.31
C ALA A 42 13.34 3.11 -15.63
N VAL A 43 12.57 3.47 -14.61
CA VAL A 43 11.16 3.85 -14.72
C VAL A 43 10.93 5.21 -14.10
N LYS A 44 9.99 5.98 -14.65
CA LYS A 44 9.62 7.30 -14.13
C LYS A 44 8.27 7.22 -13.42
N ILE A 45 8.23 7.67 -12.18
CA ILE A 45 6.98 7.92 -11.46
C ILE A 45 6.49 9.31 -11.86
N SER A 46 5.44 9.38 -12.67
CA SER A 46 4.86 10.66 -13.12
C SER A 46 4.10 11.39 -12.00
N ARG A 47 3.45 10.64 -11.10
CA ARG A 47 2.77 11.14 -9.90
C ARG A 47 2.69 10.04 -8.84
N LEU A 48 2.94 10.41 -7.58
CA LEU A 48 2.69 9.58 -6.42
C LEU A 48 2.04 10.43 -5.33
N SER A 49 0.92 9.97 -4.82
CA SER A 49 0.21 10.62 -3.73
C SER A 49 0.00 9.61 -2.61
N ALA A 50 0.29 10.01 -1.38
CA ALA A 50 0.09 9.20 -0.19
C ALA A 50 -0.69 10.03 0.84
N TRP A 51 -1.71 9.41 1.44
CA TRP A 51 -2.56 10.05 2.45
C TRP A 51 -2.61 9.18 3.70
N SER A 52 -2.42 9.81 4.86
CA SER A 52 -2.71 9.17 6.15
C SER A 52 -4.22 9.07 6.31
N MET A 53 -4.71 7.84 6.53
CA MET A 53 -6.12 7.58 6.74
C MET A 53 -6.48 7.71 8.21
N LYS A 54 -7.50 8.51 8.53
CA LYS A 54 -8.05 8.57 9.89
C LYS A 54 -8.89 7.30 10.15
N LYS A 55 -8.93 6.88 11.41
CA LYS A 55 -9.80 5.78 11.84
C LYS A 55 -11.27 6.18 11.66
N ALA A 56 -12.04 5.34 10.97
CA ALA A 56 -13.48 5.49 10.88
C ALA A 56 -14.17 5.03 12.18
N LYS A 57 -15.30 5.66 12.54
CA LYS A 57 -16.21 5.10 13.54
C LYS A 57 -17.02 4.02 12.85
N ILE A 58 -16.77 2.78 13.21
CA ILE A 58 -17.50 1.61 12.75
C ILE A 58 -18.08 1.00 14.03
N TYR A 59 -19.40 0.87 14.09
CA TYR A 59 -20.24 0.51 15.26
C TYR A 59 -19.98 1.35 16.52
#